data_AF-A0A9D1P898-F1
#
_entry.id   AF-A0A9D1P898-F1
#
_cell.length_a   1.000
_cell.length_b   1.000
_cell.length_c   1.000
_cell.angle_alpha   90.00
_cell.angle_beta   90.00
_cell.angle_gamma   90.00
#
_symmetry.space_group_name_H-M   'P 1'
#
loop_
_entity.id
_entity.type
_entity.pdbx_description
1 polymer ?
#
loop_
_entity_poly.entity_id
_entity_poly.type
_entity_poly.pdbx_seq_one_letter_code
_entity_poly.pdbx_strand_id
1 'polypeptide(L)'
;MMYQTRIYDAAMEARMKGLREGRAEGREKGLQEGLREGRAEGRAEGERKARQEMARTMLKGHLTVEQVMAFTGFSRAEVEELARETGTQG
;
A
#
# COMPACT_ATOMS: atom_id res chain seq x y z
N MET A 1 43.22 -4.25 41.13
CA MET A 1 42.86 -3.92 39.72
C MET A 1 41.74 -4.80 39.15
N MET A 2 40.81 -5.36 39.95
CA MET A 2 39.68 -6.17 39.46
C MET A 2 38.33 -5.41 39.39
N TYR A 3 38.19 -4.32 40.16
CA TYR A 3 36.93 -3.57 40.25
C TYR A 3 36.69 -2.64 39.06
N GLN A 4 37.75 -2.03 38.52
CA GLN A 4 37.64 -1.14 37.37
C GLN A 4 37.18 -1.89 36.10
N THR A 5 37.69 -3.12 35.89
CA THR A 5 37.38 -3.95 34.72
C THR A 5 35.92 -4.36 34.69
N ARG A 6 35.34 -4.79 35.82
CA ARG A 6 33.92 -5.19 35.89
C ARG A 6 32.95 -4.05 35.59
N ILE A 7 33.28 -2.82 35.99
CA ILE A 7 32.44 -1.64 35.71
C ILE A 7 32.52 -1.28 34.22
N TYR A 8 33.70 -1.41 33.61
CA TYR A 8 33.87 -1.24 32.16
C TYR A 8 33.11 -2.31 31.37
N ASP A 9 33.17 -3.58 31.78
CA ASP A 9 32.45 -4.68 31.13
C ASP A 9 30.93 -4.48 31.22
N ALA A 10 30.41 -4.15 32.40
CA ALA A 10 28.98 -3.90 32.60
C ALA A 10 28.48 -2.68 31.79
N ALA A 11 29.27 -1.61 31.70
CA ALA A 11 28.94 -0.43 30.91
C ALA A 11 28.95 -0.72 29.40
N MET A 12 29.88 -1.56 28.93
CA MET A 12 29.95 -1.99 27.53
C MET A 12 28.80 -2.91 27.17
N GLU A 13 28.44 -3.85 28.05
CA GLU A 13 27.27 -4.72 27.89
C GLU A 13 25.96 -3.93 27.84
N ALA A 14 25.77 -2.97 28.77
CA ALA A 14 24.59 -2.11 28.78
C ALA A 14 24.47 -1.28 27.49
N ARG A 15 25.59 -0.73 27.01
CA ARG A 15 25.62 0.05 25.76
C ARG A 15 25.35 -0.82 24.53
N MET A 16 25.94 -2.02 24.48
CA MET A 16 25.68 -3.01 23.42
C MET A 16 24.21 -3.45 23.42
N LYS A 17 23.62 -3.66 24.60
CA LYS A 17 22.23 -4.04 24.76
C LYS A 17 21.28 -2.93 24.28
N GLY A 18 21.51 -1.68 24.71
CA GLY A 18 20.71 -0.53 24.26
C GLY A 18 20.79 -0.27 22.75
N LEU A 19 21.98 -0.46 22.14
CA LEU A 19 22.15 -0.37 20.68
C LEU A 19 21.41 -1.49 19.93
N ARG A 20 21.43 -2.72 20.48
CA ARG A 20 20.69 -3.85 19.91
C ARG A 20 19.18 -3.65 20.00
N GLU A 21 18.69 -3.26 21.17
CA GLU A 21 17.27 -3.01 21.43
C GLU A 21 16.75 -1.86 20.57
N GLY A 22 17.44 -0.70 20.54
CA GLY A 22 17.03 0.43 19.71
C GLY A 22 17.02 0.13 18.20
N ARG A 23 17.95 -0.71 17.72
CA ARG A 23 17.98 -1.12 16.31
C ARG A 23 16.90 -2.15 15.97
N ALA A 24 16.56 -3.03 16.92
CA ALA A 24 15.46 -3.99 16.76
C ALA A 24 14.12 -3.26 16.74
N GLU A 25 13.86 -2.39 17.72
CA GLU A 25 12.64 -1.59 17.80
C GLU A 25 12.46 -0.66 16.59
N GLY A 26 13.53 0.00 16.13
CA GLY A 26 13.47 0.87 14.96
C GLY A 26 13.13 0.13 13.67
N ARG A 27 13.65 -1.11 13.51
CA ARG A 27 13.29 -1.97 12.37
C ARG A 27 11.85 -2.46 12.45
N GLU A 28 11.40 -2.87 13.63
CA GLU A 28 10.05 -3.38 13.81
C GLU A 28 8.99 -2.29 13.57
N LYS A 29 9.21 -1.08 14.12
CA LYS A 29 8.34 0.08 13.90
C LYS A 29 8.32 0.48 12.42
N GLY A 30 9.47 0.59 11.77
CA GLY A 30 9.55 0.93 10.34
C GLY A 30 8.90 -0.12 9.43
N LEU A 31 8.99 -1.41 9.77
CA LEU A 31 8.33 -2.47 9.03
C LEU A 31 6.80 -2.41 9.21
N GLN A 32 6.31 -2.18 10.43
CA GLN A 32 4.87 -2.06 10.68
C GLN A 32 4.27 -0.82 10.01
N GLU A 33 4.92 0.33 10.08
CA GLU A 33 4.47 1.56 9.42
C GLU A 33 4.47 1.38 7.90
N GLY A 34 5.58 0.89 7.32
CA GLY A 34 5.66 0.63 5.88
C GLY A 34 4.66 -0.41 5.37
N LEU A 35 4.34 -1.44 6.18
CA LEU A 35 3.30 -2.42 5.84
C LEU A 35 1.88 -1.83 5.95
N ARG A 36 1.60 -0.96 6.93
CA ARG A 36 0.29 -0.32 7.05
C ARG A 36 0.06 0.69 5.93
N GLU A 37 1.05 1.52 5.65
CA GLU A 37 1.01 2.53 4.59
C GLU A 37 0.92 1.85 3.22
N GLY A 38 1.81 0.89 2.94
CA GLY A 38 1.78 0.12 1.70
C GLY A 38 0.50 -0.71 1.49
N ARG A 39 -0.13 -1.25 2.55
CA ARG A 39 -1.44 -1.92 2.44
C ARG A 39 -2.61 -0.96 2.26
N ALA A 40 -2.53 0.26 2.79
CA ALA A 40 -3.58 1.25 2.62
C ALA A 40 -3.54 1.81 1.19
N GLU A 41 -2.36 2.21 0.73
CA GLU A 41 -2.15 2.70 -0.63
C GLU A 41 -2.41 1.61 -1.67
N GLY A 42 -1.88 0.40 -1.46
CA GLY A 42 -2.09 -0.72 -2.39
C GLY A 42 -3.54 -1.18 -2.49
N ARG A 43 -4.34 -1.07 -1.41
CA ARG A 43 -5.77 -1.38 -1.47
C ARG A 43 -6.56 -0.30 -2.19
N ALA A 44 -6.31 0.98 -1.91
CA ALA A 44 -7.00 2.07 -2.59
C ALA A 44 -6.68 2.09 -4.10
N GLU A 45 -5.41 1.89 -4.47
CA GLU A 45 -4.98 1.80 -5.86
C GLU A 45 -5.53 0.54 -6.55
N GLY A 46 -5.51 -0.60 -5.83
CA GLY A 46 -6.05 -1.87 -6.32
C GLY A 46 -7.56 -1.82 -6.57
N GLU A 47 -8.33 -1.25 -5.64
CA GLU A 47 -9.78 -1.11 -5.79
C GLU A 47 -10.16 -0.16 -6.95
N ARG A 48 -9.40 0.91 -7.15
CA ARG A 48 -9.64 1.83 -8.27
C ARG A 48 -9.28 1.17 -9.59
N LYS A 49 -8.13 0.48 -9.67
CA LYS A 49 -7.72 -0.28 -10.87
C LYS A 49 -8.72 -1.39 -11.20
N ALA A 50 -9.15 -2.17 -10.20
CA ALA A 50 -10.13 -3.25 -10.41
C ALA A 50 -11.47 -2.71 -10.93
N ARG A 51 -11.98 -1.59 -10.36
CA ARG A 51 -13.20 -0.95 -10.84
C ARG A 51 -13.05 -0.42 -12.27
N GLN A 52 -11.91 0.19 -12.59
CA GLN A 52 -11.61 0.64 -13.96
C GLN A 52 -11.50 -0.54 -14.93
N GLU A 53 -10.78 -1.61 -14.60
CA GLU A 53 -10.68 -2.80 -15.45
C GLU A 53 -12.04 -3.47 -15.69
N MET A 54 -12.90 -3.51 -14.66
CA MET A 54 -14.27 -4.00 -14.77
C MET A 54 -15.08 -3.14 -15.74
N ALA A 55 -15.02 -1.80 -15.61
CA ALA A 55 -15.67 -0.87 -16.54
C ALA A 55 -15.16 -1.07 -17.99
N ARG A 56 -13.85 -1.19 -18.17
CA ARG A 56 -13.22 -1.41 -19.48
C ARG A 56 -13.64 -2.74 -20.11
N THR A 57 -13.75 -3.80 -19.31
CA THR A 57 -14.22 -5.12 -19.76
C THR A 57 -15.67 -5.06 -20.20
N MET A 58 -16.51 -4.34 -19.45
CA MET A 58 -17.92 -4.16 -19.81
C MET A 58 -18.09 -3.34 -21.10
N LEU A 59 -17.30 -2.27 -21.26
CA LEU A 59 -17.31 -1.47 -22.50
C LEU A 59 -16.84 -2.27 -23.71
N LYS A 60 -15.83 -3.13 -23.56
CA LYS A 60 -15.42 -4.11 -24.59
C LYS A 60 -16.48 -5.16 -24.90
N GLY A 61 -17.32 -5.50 -23.91
CA GLY A 61 -18.47 -6.39 -24.09
C GLY A 61 -19.67 -5.74 -24.76
N HIS A 62 -19.53 -4.52 -25.31
CA HIS A 62 -20.62 -3.73 -25.90
C HIS A 62 -21.76 -3.41 -24.92
N LEU A 63 -21.50 -3.42 -23.60
CA LEU A 63 -22.47 -2.95 -22.62
C LEU A 63 -22.67 -1.44 -22.73
N THR A 64 -23.89 -0.98 -22.44
CA THR A 64 -24.21 0.45 -22.49
C THR A 64 -23.58 1.20 -21.32
N VAL A 65 -23.34 2.50 -21.51
CA VAL A 65 -22.83 3.39 -20.45
C VAL A 65 -23.66 3.28 -19.17
N GLU A 66 -24.99 3.17 -19.28
CA GLU A 66 -25.89 3.03 -18.14
C GLU A 66 -25.68 1.72 -17.36
N GLN A 67 -25.44 0.61 -18.06
CA GLN A 67 -25.13 -0.68 -17.42
C GLN A 67 -23.78 -0.61 -16.71
N VAL A 68 -22.76 -0.03 -17.36
CA VAL A 68 -21.44 0.13 -16.76
C VAL A 68 -21.52 0.99 -15.49
N MET A 69 -22.27 2.09 -15.51
CA MET A 69 -22.51 2.92 -14.33
C MET A 69 -23.17 2.12 -13.19
N ALA A 70 -24.17 1.28 -13.50
CA ALA A 70 -24.87 0.48 -12.49
C ALA A 70 -23.96 -0.55 -11.80
N PHE A 71 -23.01 -1.15 -12.52
CA PHE A 71 -22.11 -2.18 -11.94
C PHE A 71 -20.84 -1.60 -11.30
N THR A 72 -20.35 -0.47 -11.78
CA THR A 72 -19.06 0.10 -11.34
C THR A 72 -19.22 1.26 -10.35
N GLY A 73 -20.42 1.85 -10.29
CA GLY A 73 -20.71 3.04 -9.48
C GLY A 73 -20.04 4.32 -10.01
N PHE A 74 -19.46 4.28 -11.21
CA PHE A 74 -18.91 5.46 -11.86
C PHE A 74 -19.99 6.37 -12.40
N SER A 75 -19.68 7.66 -12.45
CA SER A 75 -20.50 8.67 -13.10
C SER A 75 -20.47 8.51 -14.61
N ARG A 76 -21.47 9.08 -15.29
CA ARG A 76 -21.54 9.07 -16.76
C ARG A 76 -20.25 9.61 -17.39
N ALA A 77 -19.73 10.71 -16.85
CA ALA A 77 -18.49 11.33 -17.34
C ALA A 77 -17.28 10.39 -17.23
N GLU A 78 -17.13 9.69 -16.11
CA GLU A 78 -16.05 8.73 -15.90
C GLU A 78 -16.15 7.53 -16.84
N VAL A 79 -17.37 7.02 -17.07
CA VAL A 79 -17.59 5.90 -18.00
C VAL A 79 -17.33 6.33 -19.45
N GLU A 80 -17.76 7.54 -19.85
CA GLU A 80 -17.48 8.09 -21.18
C GLU A 80 -15.99 8.36 -21.40
N GLU A 81 -15.27 8.78 -20.36
CA GLU A 81 -13.82 8.91 -20.39
C GLU A 81 -13.12 7.56 -20.53
N LEU A 82 -13.54 6.56 -19.74
CA LEU A 82 -13.06 5.19 -19.88
C LEU A 82 -13.36 4.60 -21.26
N ALA A 83 -14.53 4.89 -21.84
CA ALA A 83 -14.91 4.45 -23.18
C ALA A 83 -14.05 5.08 -24.27
N ARG A 84 -13.68 6.36 -24.11
CA ARG A 84 -12.71 7.04 -24.98
C ARG A 84 -11.32 6.43 -24.86
N GLU A 85 -10.87 6.09 -23.65
CA GLU A 85 -9.58 5.45 -23.41
C GLU A 85 -9.52 4.01 -23.95
N THR A 86 -10.61 3.24 -23.89
CA THR A 86 -10.60 1.83 -24.34
C THR A 86 -10.68 1.67 -25.85
N GLY A 87 -10.81 2.76 -26.61
CA GLY A 87 -10.86 2.71 -28.07
C GLY A 87 -12.05 1.93 -28.63
N THR A 88 -13.07 1.68 -27.82
CA THR A 88 -14.36 1.15 -28.24
C THR A 88 -15.22 2.32 -28.73
N GLN A 89 -14.78 2.95 -29.81
CA GLN A 89 -15.72 3.59 -30.73
C GLN A 89 -16.32 2.46 -31.57
N GLY A 90 -17.64 2.51 -31.76
CA GLY A 90 -18.40 1.48 -32.46
C GLY A 90 -17.90 1.13 -33.85
#